data_AF-A0A6N2QYU6-F1
#
_entry.id   AF-A0A6N2QYU6-F1
#
_cell.length_a   1.000
_cell.length_b   1.000
_cell.length_c   1.000
_cell.angle_alpha   90.00
_cell.angle_beta   90.00
_cell.angle_gamma   90.00
#
_symmetry.space_group_name_H-M   'P 1'
#
loop_
_entity.id
_entity.type
_entity.pdbx_description
1 polymer ?
#
loop_
_entity_poly.entity_id
_entity_poly.type
_entity_poly.pdbx_seq_one_letter_code
_entity_poly.pdbx_strand_id
1 'polypeptide(L)'
;MPPLKNIRKNFAILSDDETAIIASTLENDNSNLTLRDKAVISIAMYTGLRGSDIAKMTVDTIDFERDLITLEQSKTHQKLVLPLRAVVGNVVMEYLKKERPKEVNIQRLFTHLYDPEKPISPGVIGKIARRFFNKLGIRKGECQNGIRLFRRYLATKLLRNGVTPRYISEIMGHISPESLNPYIDADIVHLRECGIDISKYPVREEVFDV
;
A
#
# COMPACT_ATOMS: atom_id res chain seq x y z
N MET A 1 3.96 38.04 11.26
CA MET A 1 3.59 36.62 11.17
C MET A 1 4.88 35.81 11.06
N PRO A 2 5.16 34.85 11.96
CA PRO A 2 6.34 34.00 11.83
C PRO A 2 6.27 33.26 10.47
N PRO A 3 7.41 33.01 9.80
CA PRO A 3 7.41 32.34 8.52
C PRO A 3 6.82 30.94 8.68
N LEU A 4 5.76 30.63 7.93
CA LEU A 4 5.21 29.28 7.87
C LEU A 4 6.31 28.35 7.33
N LYS A 5 6.79 27.43 8.17
CA LYS A 5 7.75 26.40 7.77
C LYS A 5 7.16 25.62 6.59
N ASN A 6 7.95 25.50 5.52
CA ASN A 6 7.79 24.60 4.36
C ASN A 6 6.43 23.88 4.31
N ILE A 7 5.51 24.42 3.49
CA ILE A 7 4.22 23.79 3.21
C ILE A 7 4.50 22.47 2.47
N ARG A 8 4.66 21.38 3.22
CA ARG A 8 4.68 20.05 2.63
C ARG A 8 3.31 19.81 2.01
N LYS A 9 3.26 19.62 0.69
CA LYS A 9 2.00 19.23 0.02
C LYS A 9 1.42 18.00 0.71
N ASN A 10 0.15 18.04 1.06
CA ASN A 10 -0.57 16.87 1.56
C ASN A 10 -0.39 15.72 0.57
N PHE A 11 0.07 14.58 1.09
CA PHE A 11 0.31 13.40 0.27
C PHE A 11 -1.03 12.81 -0.17
N ALA A 12 -1.14 12.40 -1.43
CA ALA A 12 -2.36 11.75 -1.88
C ALA A 12 -2.46 10.35 -1.25
N ILE A 13 -3.68 10.03 -0.82
CA ILE A 13 -4.09 8.78 -0.17
C ILE A 13 -5.34 8.29 -0.89
N LEU A 14 -5.48 6.97 -1.03
CA LEU A 14 -6.68 6.36 -1.62
C LEU A 14 -7.92 6.65 -0.75
N SER A 15 -9.02 7.05 -1.38
CA SER A 15 -10.31 7.14 -0.68
C SER A 15 -10.88 5.74 -0.42
N ASP A 16 -11.82 5.65 0.53
CA ASP A 16 -12.49 4.38 0.81
C ASP A 16 -13.28 3.89 -0.43
N ASP A 17 -13.89 4.79 -1.21
CA ASP A 17 -14.57 4.47 -2.48
C ASP A 17 -13.61 3.88 -3.51
N GLU A 18 -12.42 4.48 -3.69
CA GLU A 18 -11.39 3.94 -4.58
C GLU A 18 -10.98 2.54 -4.13
N THR A 19 -10.83 2.32 -2.81
CA THR A 19 -10.44 1.00 -2.30
C THR A 19 -11.53 -0.05 -2.47
N ALA A 20 -12.80 0.32 -2.40
CA ALA A 20 -13.92 -0.58 -2.68
C ALA A 20 -13.95 -1.00 -4.17
N ILE A 21 -13.71 -0.06 -5.09
CA ILE A 21 -13.57 -0.35 -6.53
C ILE A 21 -12.38 -1.29 -6.78
N ILE A 22 -11.26 -1.05 -6.11
CA ILE A 22 -10.06 -1.88 -6.23
C ILE A 22 -10.35 -3.30 -5.72
N ALA A 23 -10.93 -3.45 -4.53
CA ALA A 23 -11.25 -4.75 -3.93
C ALA A 23 -12.19 -5.57 -4.83
N SER A 24 -13.31 -4.98 -5.24
CA SER A 24 -14.27 -5.63 -6.15
C SER A 24 -13.67 -6.03 -7.49
N THR A 25 -12.73 -5.24 -8.03
CA THR A 25 -12.05 -5.58 -9.29
C THR A 25 -11.08 -6.76 -9.13
N LEU A 26 -10.41 -6.86 -7.97
CA LEU A 26 -9.50 -7.98 -7.70
C LEU A 26 -10.25 -9.30 -7.58
N GLU A 27 -11.44 -9.27 -6.97
CA GLU A 27 -12.36 -10.41 -6.81
C GLU A 27 -13.05 -10.81 -8.12
N ASN A 28 -13.20 -9.89 -9.07
CA ASN A 28 -13.84 -10.18 -10.35
C ASN A 28 -12.90 -10.89 -11.32
N ASP A 29 -13.23 -12.11 -11.73
CA ASP A 29 -12.46 -12.91 -12.70
C ASP A 29 -12.49 -12.36 -14.13
N ASN A 30 -13.51 -11.58 -14.48
CA ASN A 30 -13.65 -10.97 -15.81
C ASN A 30 -12.96 -9.60 -15.93
N SER A 31 -12.13 -9.20 -14.96
CA SER A 31 -11.52 -7.86 -14.90
C SER A 31 -10.42 -7.60 -15.95
N ASN A 32 -10.19 -8.52 -16.90
CA ASN A 32 -9.12 -8.44 -17.91
C ASN A 32 -7.74 -8.14 -17.31
N LEU A 33 -7.52 -8.53 -16.06
CA LEU A 33 -6.24 -8.44 -15.35
C LEU A 33 -5.54 -9.79 -15.42
N THR A 34 -4.22 -9.77 -15.54
CA THR A 34 -3.46 -11.00 -15.35
C THR A 34 -3.47 -11.35 -13.86
N LEU A 35 -3.39 -12.64 -13.53
CA LEU A 35 -3.29 -13.13 -12.15
C LEU A 35 -2.05 -12.58 -11.47
N ARG A 36 -0.96 -12.37 -12.22
CA ARG A 36 0.23 -11.68 -11.69
C ARG A 36 -0.08 -10.27 -11.22
N ASP A 37 -0.76 -9.49 -12.06
CA ASP A 37 -1.15 -8.13 -11.71
C ASP A 37 -2.09 -8.13 -10.49
N LYS A 38 -3.10 -9.02 -10.47
CA LYS A 38 -4.00 -9.20 -9.32
C LYS A 38 -3.23 -9.53 -8.04
N ALA A 39 -2.28 -10.46 -8.08
CA ALA A 39 -1.48 -10.87 -6.93
C ALA A 39 -0.60 -9.72 -6.41
N VAL A 40 0.10 -9.00 -7.30
CA VAL A 40 0.92 -7.84 -6.92
C VAL A 40 0.09 -6.75 -6.24
N ILE A 41 -1.07 -6.41 -6.80
CA ILE A 41 -1.93 -5.37 -6.24
C ILE A 41 -2.57 -5.83 -4.93
N SER A 42 -2.99 -7.09 -4.84
CA SER A 42 -3.56 -7.66 -3.60
C SER A 42 -2.55 -7.62 -2.46
N ILE A 43 -1.32 -8.06 -2.70
CA ILE A 43 -0.25 -7.95 -1.70
C ILE A 43 -0.06 -6.49 -1.30
N ALA A 44 0.12 -5.58 -2.27
CA ALA A 44 0.36 -4.17 -1.96
C ALA A 44 -0.77 -3.53 -1.14
N MET A 45 -2.03 -3.77 -1.52
CA MET A 45 -3.22 -3.22 -0.89
C MET A 45 -3.38 -3.69 0.56
N TYR A 46 -3.20 -5.00 0.81
CA TYR A 46 -3.49 -5.60 2.10
C TYR A 46 -2.31 -5.65 3.06
N THR A 47 -1.08 -5.49 2.58
CA THR A 47 0.15 -5.55 3.41
C THR A 47 0.92 -4.24 3.47
N GLY A 48 0.69 -3.32 2.52
CA GLY A 48 1.43 -2.06 2.44
C GLY A 48 2.93 -2.23 2.17
N LEU A 49 3.37 -3.41 1.70
CA LEU A 49 4.76 -3.67 1.35
C LEU A 49 5.27 -2.72 0.26
N ARG A 50 6.58 -2.41 0.29
CA ARG A 50 7.20 -1.56 -0.73
C ARG A 50 7.29 -2.36 -2.03
N GLY A 51 7.19 -1.68 -3.17
CA GLY A 51 7.34 -2.34 -4.47
C GLY A 51 8.68 -3.05 -4.66
N SER A 52 9.74 -2.59 -3.98
CA SER A 52 11.04 -3.29 -3.95
C SER A 52 11.01 -4.61 -3.20
N ASP A 53 10.21 -4.68 -2.13
CA ASP A 53 10.08 -5.86 -1.30
C ASP A 53 9.23 -6.90 -2.02
N ILE A 54 8.10 -6.46 -2.61
CA ILE A 54 7.24 -7.29 -3.48
C ILE A 54 8.05 -7.88 -4.64
N ALA A 55 8.92 -7.07 -5.28
CA ALA A 55 9.74 -7.52 -6.40
C ALA A 55 10.74 -8.63 -6.04
N LYS A 56 11.15 -8.72 -4.77
CA LYS A 56 12.13 -9.70 -4.28
C LYS A 56 11.50 -10.90 -3.57
N MET A 57 10.17 -10.94 -3.44
CA MET A 57 9.50 -12.07 -2.80
C MET A 57 9.84 -13.39 -3.50
N THR A 58 10.01 -14.43 -2.70
CA THR A 58 10.18 -15.81 -3.14
C THR A 58 8.91 -16.60 -2.81
N VAL A 59 8.78 -17.82 -3.32
CA VAL A 59 7.67 -18.71 -2.94
C VAL A 59 7.70 -18.96 -1.43
N ASP A 60 8.90 -19.16 -0.86
CA ASP A 60 9.12 -19.39 0.58
C ASP A 60 8.84 -18.16 1.46
N THR A 61 8.68 -16.98 0.85
CA THR A 61 8.21 -15.78 1.56
C THR A 61 6.77 -15.96 2.06
N ILE A 62 6.00 -16.89 1.49
CA ILE A 62 4.59 -17.14 1.84
C ILE A 62 4.47 -18.54 2.45
N ASP A 63 4.12 -18.56 3.73
CA ASP A 63 3.77 -19.78 4.46
C ASP A 63 2.25 -19.91 4.44
N PHE A 64 1.75 -20.74 3.52
CA PHE A 64 0.30 -21.00 3.37
C PHE A 64 -0.28 -21.87 4.49
N GLU A 65 0.55 -22.64 5.20
CA GLU A 65 0.08 -23.49 6.30
C GLU A 65 -0.13 -22.68 7.57
N ARG A 66 0.71 -21.67 7.80
CA ARG A 66 0.63 -20.80 8.98
C ARG A 66 -0.05 -19.46 8.73
N ASP A 67 -0.49 -19.20 7.50
CA ASP A 67 -1.00 -17.91 7.05
C ASP A 67 -0.05 -16.74 7.36
N LEU A 68 1.23 -16.87 6.98
CA LEU A 68 2.26 -15.84 7.22
C LEU A 68 2.98 -15.42 5.95
N ILE A 69 3.37 -14.14 5.91
CA ILE A 69 4.32 -13.58 4.95
C ILE A 69 5.57 -13.17 5.74
N THR A 70 6.72 -13.77 5.40
CA THR A 70 8.00 -13.51 6.07
C THR A 70 9.07 -13.06 5.08
N LEU A 71 9.61 -11.86 5.25
CA LEU A 71 10.68 -11.34 4.38
C LEU A 71 11.68 -10.45 5.14
N GLU A 72 12.86 -10.26 4.56
CA GLU A 72 13.75 -9.17 4.92
C GLU A 72 13.47 -7.95 4.02
N GLN A 73 13.22 -6.79 4.62
CA GLN A 73 12.92 -5.58 3.86
C GLN A 73 14.16 -5.01 3.17
N SER A 74 14.04 -4.65 1.90
CA SER A 74 15.15 -4.13 1.08
C SER A 74 15.72 -2.80 1.55
N LYS A 75 14.91 -1.95 2.20
CA LYS A 75 15.31 -0.60 2.60
C LYS A 75 15.95 -0.57 3.99
N THR A 76 15.44 -1.40 4.90
CA THR A 76 15.75 -1.34 6.33
C THR A 76 16.54 -2.55 6.81
N HIS A 77 16.63 -3.61 6.01
CA HIS A 77 17.25 -4.89 6.35
C HIS A 77 16.64 -5.55 7.60
N GLN A 78 15.41 -5.16 7.94
CA GLN A 78 14.67 -5.73 9.06
C GLN A 78 13.84 -6.91 8.58
N LYS A 79 13.81 -7.97 9.39
CA LYS A 79 12.86 -9.05 9.22
C LYS A 79 11.46 -8.52 9.52
N LEU A 80 10.52 -8.78 8.61
CA LEU A 80 9.13 -8.44 8.74
C LEU A 80 8.29 -9.71 8.60
N VAL A 81 7.37 -9.91 9.55
CA VAL A 81 6.39 -10.99 9.55
C VAL A 81 5.00 -10.34 9.54
N LEU A 82 4.18 -10.68 8.56
CA LEU A 82 2.82 -10.18 8.40
C LEU A 82 1.83 -11.35 8.28
N PRO A 83 0.58 -11.19 8.73
CA PRO A 83 -0.45 -12.18 8.46
C PRO A 83 -0.76 -12.24 6.95
N LEU A 84 -0.88 -13.45 6.41
CA LEU A 84 -1.41 -13.70 5.08
C LEU A 84 -2.93 -13.74 5.15
N ARG A 85 -3.59 -12.70 4.66
CA ARG A 85 -5.05 -12.74 4.54
C ARG A 85 -5.45 -13.72 3.44
N ALA A 86 -6.53 -14.48 3.65
CA ALA A 86 -7.06 -15.43 2.66
C ALA A 86 -7.28 -14.79 1.27
N VAL A 87 -7.77 -13.56 1.21
CA VAL A 87 -7.94 -12.80 -0.05
C VAL A 87 -6.62 -12.61 -0.82
N VAL A 88 -5.50 -12.51 -0.12
CA VAL A 88 -4.16 -12.43 -0.73
C VAL A 88 -3.66 -13.83 -1.09
N GLY A 89 -3.74 -14.76 -0.14
CA GLY A 89 -3.28 -16.14 -0.33
C GLY A 89 -3.94 -16.83 -1.52
N ASN A 90 -5.26 -16.68 -1.67
CA ASN A 90 -6.04 -17.26 -2.77
C ASN A 90 -5.56 -16.74 -4.13
N VAL A 91 -5.43 -15.42 -4.28
CA VAL A 91 -5.00 -14.80 -5.54
C VAL A 91 -3.56 -15.17 -5.89
N VAL A 92 -2.67 -15.21 -4.89
CA VAL A 92 -1.29 -15.65 -5.09
C VAL A 92 -1.24 -17.12 -5.52
N MET A 93 -1.97 -17.99 -4.83
CA MET A 93 -2.05 -19.42 -5.16
C MET A 93 -2.58 -19.64 -6.58
N GLU A 94 -3.57 -18.85 -6.99
CA GLU A 94 -4.10 -18.91 -8.35
C GLU A 94 -3.06 -18.53 -9.40
N TYR A 95 -2.33 -17.43 -9.16
CA TYR A 95 -1.19 -17.03 -10.01
C TYR A 95 -0.14 -18.14 -10.09
N LEU A 96 0.26 -18.71 -8.96
CA LEU A 96 1.24 -19.81 -8.88
C LEU A 96 0.80 -21.03 -9.70
N LYS A 97 -0.49 -21.37 -9.69
CA LYS A 97 -1.04 -22.55 -10.37
C LYS A 97 -1.26 -22.36 -11.87
N LYS A 98 -1.72 -21.16 -12.28
CA LYS A 98 -2.29 -20.92 -13.62
C LYS A 98 -1.43 -20.06 -14.55
N GLU A 99 -0.72 -19.05 -14.06
CA GLU A 99 0.03 -18.11 -14.91
C GLU A 99 1.55 -18.17 -14.70
N ARG A 100 2.02 -18.52 -13.49
CA ARG A 100 3.45 -18.60 -13.22
C ARG A 100 4.10 -19.74 -14.01
N PRO A 101 5.20 -19.47 -14.72
CA PRO A 101 6.02 -20.50 -15.35
C PRO A 101 6.46 -21.59 -14.35
N LYS A 102 6.41 -22.87 -14.76
CA LYS A 102 6.58 -24.05 -13.89
C LYS A 102 8.01 -24.61 -13.89
N GLU A 103 9.00 -23.85 -14.35
CA GLU A 103 10.38 -24.31 -14.39
C GLU A 103 10.89 -24.60 -12.96
N VAL A 104 11.54 -25.75 -12.80
CA VAL A 104 11.79 -26.41 -11.51
C VAL A 104 12.70 -25.60 -10.57
N ASN A 105 13.46 -24.62 -11.08
CA ASN A 105 14.49 -23.90 -10.33
C ASN A 105 14.20 -22.41 -10.06
N ILE A 106 13.00 -21.92 -10.37
CA ILE A 106 12.66 -20.53 -10.07
C ILE A 106 12.10 -20.44 -8.66
N GLN A 107 12.85 -19.85 -7.73
CA GLN A 107 12.37 -19.59 -6.35
C GLN A 107 11.56 -18.30 -6.22
N ARG A 108 11.70 -17.37 -7.18
CA ARG A 108 11.06 -16.06 -7.11
C ARG A 108 9.54 -16.19 -7.23
N LEU A 109 8.81 -15.44 -6.43
CA LEU A 109 7.35 -15.43 -6.47
C LEU A 109 6.89 -14.91 -7.83
N PHE A 110 7.38 -13.73 -8.23
CA PHE A 110 7.05 -13.09 -9.49
C PHE A 110 8.18 -13.20 -10.51
N THR A 111 7.84 -13.58 -11.74
CA THR A 111 8.79 -13.76 -12.83
C THR A 111 8.71 -12.63 -13.86
N HIS A 112 9.83 -12.39 -14.53
CA HIS A 112 9.90 -11.47 -15.65
C HIS A 112 9.23 -12.07 -16.89
N LEU A 113 8.52 -11.25 -17.68
CA LEU A 113 7.64 -11.73 -18.77
C LEU A 113 8.39 -12.46 -19.89
N TYR A 114 9.58 -11.98 -20.23
CA TYR A 114 10.34 -12.46 -21.39
C TYR A 114 11.47 -13.42 -21.02
N ASP A 115 11.79 -13.49 -19.72
CA ASP A 115 12.94 -14.26 -19.23
C ASP A 115 12.66 -14.62 -17.75
N PRO A 116 11.99 -15.75 -17.49
CA PRO A 116 11.59 -16.12 -16.13
C PRO A 116 12.75 -16.28 -15.14
N GLU A 117 13.97 -16.50 -15.63
CA GLU A 117 15.17 -16.61 -14.81
C GLU A 117 15.67 -15.25 -14.28
N LYS A 118 15.28 -14.15 -14.93
CA LYS A 118 15.62 -12.80 -14.50
C LYS A 118 14.68 -12.27 -13.42
N PRO A 119 15.20 -11.53 -12.42
CA PRO A 119 14.36 -10.90 -11.41
C PRO A 119 13.52 -9.77 -12.03
N ILE A 120 12.31 -9.58 -11.50
CA ILE A 120 11.54 -8.38 -11.79
C ILE A 120 12.14 -7.17 -11.06
N SER A 121 12.19 -6.02 -11.72
CA SER A 121 12.64 -4.81 -11.06
C SER A 121 11.50 -4.15 -10.26
N PRO A 122 11.81 -3.36 -9.22
CA PRO A 122 10.79 -2.56 -8.51
C PRO A 122 10.02 -1.61 -9.45
N GLY A 123 10.65 -1.20 -10.56
CA GLY A 123 10.01 -0.40 -11.60
C GLY A 123 8.89 -1.14 -12.33
N VAL A 124 9.01 -2.47 -12.51
CA VAL A 124 7.93 -3.30 -13.07
C VAL A 124 6.72 -3.31 -12.14
N ILE A 125 6.92 -3.48 -10.83
CA ILE A 125 5.84 -3.40 -9.83
C ILE A 125 5.15 -2.02 -9.88
N GLY A 126 5.93 -0.94 -10.00
CA GLY A 126 5.39 0.41 -10.18
C GLY A 126 4.56 0.57 -11.46
N LYS A 127 5.01 -0.02 -12.58
CA LYS A 127 4.28 -0.04 -13.85
C LYS A 127 2.98 -0.83 -13.74
N ILE A 128 2.98 -1.99 -13.06
CA ILE A 128 1.77 -2.79 -12.79
C ILE A 128 0.72 -1.93 -12.08
N ALA A 129 1.10 -1.26 -10.99
CA ALA A 129 0.20 -0.35 -10.26
C ALA A 129 -0.36 0.76 -11.14
N ARG A 130 0.48 1.43 -11.93
CA ARG A 130 0.02 2.51 -12.83
C ARG A 130 -0.95 2.01 -13.89
N ARG A 131 -0.66 0.86 -14.52
CA ARG A 131 -1.57 0.25 -15.50
C ARG A 131 -2.91 -0.13 -14.85
N PHE A 132 -2.86 -0.67 -13.63
CA PHE A 132 -4.05 -1.04 -12.88
C PHE A 132 -4.95 0.17 -12.59
N PHE A 133 -4.39 1.27 -12.07
CA PHE A 133 -5.13 2.53 -11.88
C PHE A 133 -5.72 3.06 -13.21
N ASN A 134 -4.93 3.06 -14.28
CA ASN A 134 -5.39 3.51 -15.59
C ASN A 134 -6.55 2.66 -16.13
N LYS A 135 -6.50 1.33 -15.94
CA LYS A 135 -7.58 0.40 -16.34
C LYS A 135 -8.87 0.67 -15.57
N LEU A 136 -8.77 0.94 -14.27
CA LEU A 136 -9.91 1.31 -13.44
C LEU A 136 -10.49 2.69 -13.76
N GLY A 137 -9.76 3.52 -14.51
CA GLY A 137 -10.17 4.88 -14.81
C GLY A 137 -10.06 5.85 -13.63
N ILE A 138 -9.55 5.40 -12.49
CA ILE A 138 -9.34 6.22 -11.29
C ILE A 138 -7.97 6.92 -11.37
N ARG A 139 -7.89 8.15 -10.86
CA ARG A 139 -6.66 8.97 -10.83
C ARG A 139 -5.99 9.18 -12.20
N LYS A 140 -6.77 9.19 -13.28
CA LYS A 140 -6.28 9.51 -14.62
C LYS A 140 -5.70 10.93 -14.64
N GLY A 141 -4.47 11.07 -15.14
CA GLY A 141 -3.78 12.36 -15.21
C GLY A 141 -3.16 12.83 -13.89
N GLU A 142 -3.37 12.12 -12.77
CA GLU A 142 -2.70 12.45 -11.52
C GLU A 142 -1.24 11.97 -11.52
N CYS A 143 -0.35 12.78 -10.95
CA CYS A 143 1.05 12.40 -10.75
C CYS A 143 1.20 11.28 -9.70
N GLN A 144 0.21 11.08 -8.83
CA GLN A 144 0.23 10.11 -7.74
C GLN A 144 -0.64 8.90 -8.11
N ASN A 145 -0.09 7.98 -8.90
CA ASN A 145 -0.77 6.76 -9.37
C ASN A 145 0.13 5.52 -9.29
N GLY A 146 0.94 5.44 -8.23
CA GLY A 146 1.97 4.41 -8.08
C GLY A 146 1.74 3.50 -6.86
N ILE A 147 2.52 2.43 -6.80
CA ILE A 147 2.47 1.40 -5.75
C ILE A 147 2.53 1.96 -4.31
N ARG A 148 3.17 3.12 -4.11
CA ARG A 148 3.30 3.77 -2.80
C ARG A 148 1.96 4.19 -2.20
N LEU A 149 0.92 4.40 -3.03
CA LEU A 149 -0.41 4.76 -2.57
C LEU A 149 -1.01 3.69 -1.65
N PHE A 150 -0.85 2.41 -1.97
CA PHE A 150 -1.37 1.32 -1.15
C PHE A 150 -0.78 1.33 0.26
N ARG A 151 0.53 1.55 0.36
CA ARG A 151 1.21 1.70 1.65
C ARG A 151 0.69 2.89 2.45
N ARG A 152 0.52 4.04 1.80
CA ARG A 152 -0.03 5.25 2.44
C ARG A 152 -1.45 5.02 2.94
N TYR A 153 -2.28 4.39 2.11
CA TYR A 153 -3.63 3.99 2.46
C TYR A 153 -3.63 3.11 3.69
N LEU A 154 -2.86 2.00 3.71
CA LEU A 154 -2.85 1.08 4.84
C LEU A 154 -2.40 1.77 6.13
N ALA A 155 -1.29 2.53 6.09
CA ALA A 155 -0.79 3.22 7.28
C ALA A 155 -1.80 4.25 7.82
N THR A 156 -2.45 5.01 6.93
CA THR A 156 -3.47 6.00 7.32
C THR A 156 -4.74 5.32 7.83
N LYS A 157 -5.16 4.21 7.21
CA LYS A 157 -6.34 3.44 7.65
C LYS A 157 -6.11 2.83 9.04
N LEU A 158 -4.91 2.32 9.31
CA LEU A 158 -4.56 1.83 10.64
C LEU A 158 -4.57 2.96 11.68
N LEU A 159 -3.99 4.13 11.36
CA LEU A 159 -4.05 5.31 12.24
C LEU A 159 -5.49 5.72 12.54
N ARG A 160 -6.32 5.84 11.49
CA ARG A 160 -7.73 6.21 11.61
C ARG A 160 -8.56 5.21 12.42
N ASN A 161 -8.15 3.95 12.44
CA ASN A 161 -8.79 2.91 13.25
C ASN A 161 -8.23 2.83 14.68
N GLY A 162 -7.46 3.84 15.12
CA GLY A 162 -6.93 3.92 16.48
C GLY A 162 -5.75 3.00 16.77
N VAL A 163 -5.12 2.40 15.74
CA VAL A 163 -3.92 1.58 15.95
C VAL A 163 -2.77 2.49 16.36
N THR A 164 -2.08 2.12 17.45
CA THR A 164 -1.00 2.96 17.98
C THR A 164 0.13 3.12 16.94
N PRO A 165 0.77 4.30 16.86
CA PRO A 165 1.89 4.54 15.93
C PRO A 165 3.04 3.53 16.08
N ARG A 166 3.25 2.98 17.27
CA ARG A 166 4.26 1.93 17.49
C ARG A 166 3.96 0.68 16.66
N TYR A 167 2.76 0.13 16.76
CA TYR A 167 2.37 -1.06 15.99
C TYR A 167 2.35 -0.78 14.49
N ILE A 168 1.93 0.41 14.07
CA ILE A 168 1.96 0.77 12.65
C ILE A 168 3.41 0.82 12.15
N SER A 169 4.35 1.34 12.94
CA SER A 169 5.77 1.33 12.58
C SER A 169 6.30 -0.09 12.41
N GLU A 170 5.92 -1.01 13.30
CA GLU A 170 6.29 -2.43 13.22
C GLU A 170 5.69 -3.09 11.97
N ILE A 171 4.39 -2.94 11.71
CA ILE A 171 3.71 -3.47 10.51
C ILE A 171 4.36 -2.90 9.23
N MET A 172 4.71 -1.62 9.25
CA MET A 172 5.37 -0.96 8.12
C MET A 172 6.86 -1.33 7.99
N GLY A 173 7.50 -1.88 9.03
CA GLY A 173 8.95 -2.05 9.11
C GLY A 173 9.68 -0.72 9.01
N HIS A 174 9.31 0.23 9.87
CA HIS A 174 10.01 1.50 10.05
C HIS A 174 11.06 1.35 11.15
N ILE A 175 12.27 1.88 10.91
CA ILE A 175 13.32 1.96 11.93
C ILE A 175 13.05 3.13 12.88
N SER A 176 12.60 4.26 12.32
CA SER A 176 12.34 5.48 13.08
C SER A 176 10.83 5.76 13.13
N PRO A 177 10.26 6.06 14.32
CA PRO A 177 8.85 6.42 14.48
C PRO A 177 8.44 7.64 13.64
N GLU A 178 9.36 8.59 13.42
CA GLU A 178 9.15 9.82 12.63
C GLU A 178 8.82 9.51 11.17
N SER A 179 9.12 8.30 10.70
CA SER A 179 8.70 7.81 9.38
C SER A 179 7.17 7.70 9.24
N LEU A 180 6.42 7.78 10.33
CA LEU A 180 4.96 7.86 10.34
C LEU A 180 4.41 9.28 10.25
N ASN A 181 5.21 10.33 10.50
CA ASN A 181 4.74 11.73 10.46
C ASN A 181 3.97 12.05 9.17
N PRO A 182 4.39 11.63 7.97
CA PRO A 182 3.62 11.87 6.75
C PRO A 182 2.20 11.28 6.73
N TYR A 183 1.91 10.26 7.54
CA TYR A 183 0.59 9.65 7.66
C TYR A 183 -0.24 10.32 8.76
N ILE A 184 0.40 10.72 9.86
CA ILE A 184 -0.22 11.51 10.93
C ILE A 184 -0.69 12.86 10.37
N ASP A 185 0.17 13.54 9.59
CA ASP A 185 -0.14 14.81 8.93
C ASP A 185 -1.36 14.70 7.99
N ALA A 186 -1.67 13.50 7.50
CA ALA A 186 -2.78 13.25 6.59
C ALA A 186 -4.07 12.79 7.29
N ASP A 187 -4.02 12.55 8.61
CA ASP A 187 -5.18 12.17 9.39
C ASP A 187 -5.92 13.39 9.95
N ILE A 188 -6.54 14.14 9.04
CA ILE A 188 -7.25 15.38 9.36
C ILE A 188 -8.35 15.18 10.42
N VAL A 189 -8.95 13.98 10.49
CA VAL A 189 -10.01 13.68 11.46
C VAL A 189 -9.47 13.78 12.88
N HIS A 190 -8.44 13.01 13.22
CA HIS A 190 -7.82 13.07 14.55
C HIS A 190 -7.07 14.39 14.78
N LEU A 191 -6.48 15.00 13.75
CA LEU A 191 -5.84 16.32 13.91
C LEU A 191 -6.83 17.41 14.32
N ARG A 192 -8.10 17.32 13.92
CA ARG A 192 -9.16 18.25 14.38
C ARG A 192 -9.45 18.10 15.87
N GLU A 193 -9.34 16.89 16.42
CA GLU A 193 -9.53 16.62 17.85
C GLU A 193 -8.41 17.21 18.71
N CYS A 194 -7.20 17.33 18.14
CA CYS A 194 -6.06 17.99 18.79
C CYS A 194 -6.15 19.52 18.77
N GLY A 195 -7.12 20.09 18.05
CA GLY A 195 -7.34 21.54 17.99
C GLY A 195 -7.70 22.09 19.38
N ILE A 196 -7.14 23.25 19.72
CA ILE A 196 -7.56 23.96 20.93
C ILE A 196 -9.02 24.38 20.75
N ASP A 197 -9.86 24.08 21.74
CA ASP A 197 -11.24 24.53 21.75
C ASP A 197 -11.30 26.06 21.74
N ILE A 198 -11.84 26.62 20.65
CA ILE A 198 -12.02 28.06 20.48
C ILE A 198 -13.40 28.54 20.94
N SER A 199 -14.26 27.68 21.50
CA SER A 199 -15.59 28.05 22.00
C SER A 199 -15.56 29.19 23.03
N LYS A 200 -14.44 29.31 23.76
CA LYS A 200 -14.20 30.37 24.76
C LYS A 200 -13.79 31.71 24.15
N TYR A 201 -13.51 31.76 22.85
CA TYR A 201 -13.11 32.96 22.13
C TYR A 201 -14.19 33.31 21.11
N PRO A 202 -15.13 34.22 21.44
CA PRO A 202 -16.23 34.56 20.54
C PRO A 202 -15.67 35.15 19.25
N VAL A 203 -15.81 34.41 18.16
CA VAL A 203 -15.52 34.89 16.80
C VAL A 203 -16.80 35.53 16.28
N ARG A 204 -16.73 36.75 15.73
CA ARG A 204 -17.89 37.39 15.09
C ARG A 204 -18.34 36.53 13.91
N GLU A 205 -19.65 36.37 13.70
CA GLU A 205 -20.23 35.59 12.58
C GLU A 205 -19.64 35.99 11.22
N GLU A 206 -19.34 37.28 11.04
CA GLU A 206 -18.73 37.90 9.86
C GLU A 206 -17.38 37.30 9.42
N VAL A 207 -16.71 36.50 10.26
CA VAL A 207 -15.38 35.93 9.98
C VAL A 207 -15.46 34.63 9.15
N PHE A 208 -16.61 33.97 9.11
CA PHE A 208 -16.80 32.71 8.37
C PHE A 208 -17.58 32.88 7.06
N ASP A 209 -18.04 34.10 6.76
CA ASP A 209 -18.64 34.47 5.47
C ASP A 209 -17.53 34.75 4.42
N VAL A 210 -16.94 33.68 3.88
CA VAL A 210 -16.05 33.73 2.70
C VAL A 210 -16.42 32.64 1.70
#